data_AF-B9TRW8-F1
#
_entry.id   AF-B9TRW8-F1
#
_cell.length_a   1.000
_cell.length_b   1.000
_cell.length_c   1.000
_cell.angle_alpha   90.00
_cell.angle_beta   90.00
_cell.angle_gamma   90.00
#
_symmetry.space_group_name_H-M   'P 1'
#
loop_
_entity.id
_entity.type
_entity.pdbx_description
1 polymer ?
#
loop_
_entity_poly.entity_id
_entity_poly.type
_entity_poly.pdbx_seq_one_letter_code
_entity_poly.pdbx_strand_id
1 'polypeptide(L)'
;SSLKSELGLQSIAFSIFPAIPEYSGNKSCIIQSILDSRCSLAPGSVVEYSRLGPDVSVGENCIISGSHIITRAILPAYSFVCSLSLKINGHIKYSTMACGVQDNLKKNVKTLSDVKLLQFFGVSLLSCLDVWNLEVTEELFSGNKTYLSSWNARIFPVCSSLSDSVIASLKMLNAVQSKSVFSLNNYKLLSIEEMLVYKDVEDMITYREQIFLEIALNRKQSVLETS
;
A
#
# COMPACT_ATOMS: atom_id res chain seq x y z
N SER A 1 27.95 -13.73 14.91
CA SER A 1 27.67 -15.16 15.17
C SER A 1 27.96 -15.95 13.91
N SER A 2 28.47 -17.19 14.00
CA SER A 2 28.79 -18.04 12.83
C SER A 2 27.56 -18.30 11.96
N LEU A 3 26.40 -18.50 12.60
CA LEU A 3 25.11 -18.70 11.95
C LEU A 3 24.73 -17.60 10.94
N LYS A 4 25.08 -16.33 11.22
CA LYS A 4 24.79 -15.21 10.30
C LYS A 4 25.58 -15.35 8.99
N SER A 5 26.84 -15.77 9.10
CA SER A 5 27.71 -16.01 7.94
C SER A 5 27.30 -17.28 7.19
N GLU A 6 26.94 -18.35 7.92
CA GLU A 6 26.51 -19.62 7.34
C GLU A 6 25.22 -19.48 6.53
N LEU A 7 24.29 -18.63 6.97
CA LEU A 7 23.04 -18.34 6.27
C LEU A 7 23.17 -17.24 5.20
N GLY A 8 24.37 -16.69 4.99
CA GLY A 8 24.59 -15.58 4.06
C GLY A 8 23.82 -14.30 4.43
N LEU A 9 23.43 -14.14 5.70
CA LEU A 9 22.60 -13.02 6.16
C LEU A 9 23.42 -11.73 6.21
N GLN A 10 23.04 -10.77 5.36
CA GLN A 10 23.64 -9.44 5.39
C GLN A 10 23.23 -8.68 6.66
N SER A 11 24.10 -7.79 7.15
CA SER A 11 23.79 -6.89 8.27
C SER A 11 22.74 -5.83 7.93
N ILE A 12 22.59 -5.54 6.63
CA ILE A 12 21.69 -4.55 6.09
C ILE A 12 20.87 -5.26 5.03
N ALA A 13 19.56 -5.07 5.04
CA ALA A 13 18.69 -5.59 4.00
C ALA A 13 19.11 -5.06 2.62
N PHE A 14 18.86 -5.83 1.56
CA PHE A 14 19.22 -5.46 0.20
C PHE A 14 18.34 -4.29 -0.26
N SER A 15 18.69 -3.06 0.06
CA SER A 15 17.90 -1.84 -0.20
C SER A 15 18.80 -0.63 -0.41
N ILE A 16 18.22 0.46 -0.96
CA ILE A 16 18.80 1.81 -0.97
C ILE A 16 18.10 2.61 0.14
N PHE A 17 18.87 3.03 1.13
CA PHE A 17 18.41 3.85 2.24
C PHE A 17 19.55 4.74 2.76
N PRO A 18 19.30 6.00 3.15
CA PRO A 18 20.33 6.85 3.74
C PRO A 18 20.85 6.28 5.06
N ALA A 19 22.13 6.50 5.35
CA ALA A 19 22.69 6.14 6.65
C ALA A 19 22.01 6.98 7.76
N ILE A 20 21.21 6.35 8.61
CA ILE A 20 20.66 6.97 9.82
C ILE A 20 21.56 6.62 11.02
N PRO A 21 21.91 7.59 11.89
CA PRO A 21 22.62 7.30 13.14
C PRO A 21 21.89 6.24 13.97
N GLU A 22 22.64 5.37 14.65
CA GLU A 22 22.06 4.32 15.49
C GLU A 22 21.26 4.91 16.66
N TYR A 23 19.93 5.04 16.50
CA TYR A 23 19.00 5.28 17.60
C TYR A 23 18.45 3.96 18.16
N SER A 24 18.31 3.89 19.47
CA SER A 24 17.98 2.70 20.28
C SER A 24 16.47 2.39 20.37
N GLY A 25 15.70 2.57 19.30
CA GLY A 25 14.25 2.31 19.25
C GLY A 25 13.83 1.33 18.15
N ASN A 26 12.53 0.99 18.09
CA ASN A 26 11.90 0.14 17.05
C ASN A 26 12.18 0.67 15.63
N LYS A 27 13.28 0.20 15.02
CA LYS A 27 13.71 0.66 13.69
C LYS A 27 12.69 0.25 12.62
N SER A 28 12.53 1.08 11.59
CA SER A 28 11.79 0.70 10.39
C SER A 28 12.56 -0.41 9.63
N CYS A 29 11.84 -1.34 9.02
CA CYS A 29 12.40 -2.42 8.22
C CYS A 29 12.22 -2.10 6.73
N ILE A 30 13.30 -2.19 5.95
CA ILE A 30 13.29 -1.89 4.52
C ILE A 30 13.80 -3.11 3.78
N ILE A 31 13.02 -3.63 2.83
CA ILE A 31 13.33 -4.87 2.10
C ILE A 31 13.23 -4.58 0.61
N GLN A 32 14.33 -4.75 -0.14
CA GLN A 32 14.36 -4.58 -1.61
C GLN A 32 13.59 -3.35 -2.09
N SER A 33 13.89 -2.19 -1.49
CA SER A 33 13.20 -0.93 -1.77
C SER A 33 14.20 0.20 -1.99
N ILE A 34 13.71 1.26 -2.63
CA ILE A 34 14.48 2.45 -2.99
C ILE A 34 13.80 3.66 -2.35
N LEU A 35 14.50 4.31 -1.44
CA LEU A 35 14.02 5.48 -0.74
C LEU A 35 14.92 6.67 -1.05
N ASP A 36 14.31 7.77 -1.46
CA ASP A 36 15.00 9.07 -1.59
C ASP A 36 15.50 9.53 -0.22
N SER A 37 16.59 10.29 -0.20
CA SER A 37 17.21 10.76 1.03
C SER A 37 16.37 11.73 1.87
N ARG A 38 15.38 12.36 1.24
CA ARG A 38 14.43 13.25 1.92
C ARG A 38 13.17 12.53 2.42
N CYS A 39 12.98 11.26 2.06
CA CYS A 39 11.88 10.44 2.59
C CYS A 39 12.04 10.23 4.10
N SER A 40 10.95 10.36 4.85
CA SER A 40 10.93 10.10 6.29
C SER A 40 10.13 8.85 6.62
N LEU A 41 10.71 7.96 7.42
CA LEU A 41 10.07 6.76 7.95
C LEU A 41 10.00 6.85 9.47
N ALA A 42 8.80 6.75 10.03
CA ALA A 42 8.63 6.62 11.45
C ALA A 42 8.87 5.17 11.94
N PRO A 43 9.14 4.99 13.24
CA PRO A 43 9.39 3.68 13.87
C PRO A 43 8.34 2.59 13.59
N GLY A 44 8.79 1.34 13.61
CA GLY A 44 7.92 0.15 13.49
C GLY A 44 7.35 -0.11 12.09
N SER A 45 7.64 0.75 11.11
CA SER A 45 7.13 0.60 9.74
C SER A 45 7.96 -0.39 8.91
N VAL A 46 7.29 -1.12 8.02
CA VAL A 46 7.89 -2.04 7.06
C VAL A 46 7.65 -1.53 5.65
N VAL A 47 8.72 -1.42 4.86
CA VAL A 47 8.66 -1.04 3.45
C VAL A 47 9.31 -2.13 2.62
N GLU A 48 8.55 -2.76 1.74
CA GLU A 48 9.06 -3.82 0.87
C GLU A 48 8.72 -3.60 -0.60
N TYR A 49 9.64 -3.97 -1.48
CA TYR A 49 9.46 -3.91 -2.93
C TYR A 49 8.92 -2.57 -3.43
N SER A 50 9.35 -1.46 -2.84
CA SER A 50 8.73 -0.15 -3.05
C SER A 50 9.73 0.93 -3.46
N ARG A 51 9.21 2.00 -4.06
CA ARG A 51 9.94 3.23 -4.40
C ARG A 51 9.28 4.42 -3.71
N LEU A 52 9.99 5.10 -2.80
CA LEU A 52 9.50 6.29 -2.10
C LEU A 52 10.35 7.51 -2.44
N GLY A 53 9.69 8.56 -2.92
CA GLY A 53 10.29 9.81 -3.33
C GLY A 53 10.61 10.78 -2.17
N PRO A 54 11.18 11.95 -2.50
CA PRO A 54 11.76 12.88 -1.52
C PRO A 54 10.79 13.48 -0.51
N ASP A 55 9.52 13.65 -0.88
CA ASP A 55 8.54 14.32 -0.03
C ASP A 55 7.53 13.32 0.57
N VAL A 56 7.92 12.05 0.69
CA VAL A 56 7.09 11.00 1.28
C VAL A 56 7.37 10.92 2.77
N SER A 57 6.31 11.07 3.58
CA SER A 57 6.35 10.91 5.03
C SER A 57 5.49 9.72 5.46
N VAL A 58 6.12 8.73 6.09
CA VAL A 58 5.46 7.51 6.54
C VAL A 58 5.31 7.51 8.05
N GLY A 59 4.07 7.46 8.53
CA GLY A 59 3.72 7.33 9.94
C GLY A 59 4.18 6.01 10.56
N GLU A 60 4.01 5.88 11.87
CA GLU A 60 4.48 4.72 12.63
C GLU A 60 3.70 3.46 12.29
N ASN A 61 4.34 2.29 12.43
CA ASN A 61 3.71 0.97 12.29
C ASN A 61 2.94 0.78 10.97
N CYS A 62 3.42 1.38 9.89
CA CYS A 62 2.88 1.19 8.55
C CYS A 62 3.46 -0.06 7.87
N ILE A 63 2.71 -0.64 6.94
CA ILE A 63 3.20 -1.69 6.05
C ILE A 63 2.99 -1.23 4.62
N ILE A 64 4.07 -1.08 3.86
CA ILE A 64 4.05 -0.63 2.46
C ILE A 64 4.65 -1.73 1.60
N SER A 65 3.91 -2.22 0.61
CA SER A 65 4.36 -3.32 -0.26
C SER A 65 4.04 -3.04 -1.73
N GLY A 66 5.06 -3.17 -2.58
CA GLY A 66 4.89 -3.06 -4.03
C GLY A 66 4.53 -1.66 -4.53
N SER A 67 4.68 -0.62 -3.72
CA SER A 67 4.18 0.72 -4.03
C SER A 67 5.23 1.61 -4.70
N HIS A 68 4.76 2.58 -5.49
CA HIS A 68 5.60 3.60 -6.10
C HIS A 68 5.01 4.98 -5.79
N ILE A 69 5.69 5.78 -4.98
CA ILE A 69 5.22 7.07 -4.48
C ILE A 69 6.26 8.12 -4.82
N ILE A 70 6.10 8.80 -5.95
CA ILE A 70 7.08 9.82 -6.42
C ILE A 70 6.72 11.24 -6.00
N THR A 71 5.43 11.50 -5.76
CA THR A 71 4.94 12.81 -5.36
C THR A 71 4.87 12.92 -3.84
N ARG A 72 4.74 14.15 -3.36
CA ARG A 72 4.50 14.43 -1.94
C ARG A 72 3.30 13.64 -1.43
N ALA A 73 3.51 12.84 -0.40
CA ALA A 73 2.48 12.01 0.20
C ALA A 73 2.73 11.87 1.71
N ILE A 74 1.64 11.87 2.47
CA ILE A 74 1.65 11.58 3.90
C ILE A 74 0.87 10.28 4.08
N LEU A 75 1.54 9.27 4.62
CA LEU A 75 0.94 7.99 5.00
C LEU A 75 0.66 8.04 6.50
N PRO A 76 -0.61 7.99 6.91
CA PRO A 76 -0.94 8.01 8.33
C PRO A 76 -0.39 6.79 9.06
N ALA A 77 -0.12 6.92 10.36
CA ALA A 77 0.30 5.81 11.19
C ALA A 77 -0.71 4.65 11.14
N TYR A 78 -0.23 3.41 11.32
CA TYR A 78 -1.02 2.18 11.28
C TYR A 78 -1.72 1.93 9.94
N SER A 79 -1.15 2.41 8.83
CA SER A 79 -1.67 2.14 7.48
C SER A 79 -1.02 0.92 6.85
N PHE A 80 -1.84 0.07 6.24
CA PHE A 80 -1.42 -0.97 5.30
C PHE A 80 -1.66 -0.46 3.88
N VAL A 81 -0.60 -0.36 3.08
CA VAL A 81 -0.60 0.08 1.69
C VAL A 81 0.04 -1.01 0.84
N CYS A 82 -0.75 -1.67 0.00
CA CYS A 82 -0.26 -2.74 -0.87
C CYS A 82 -0.82 -2.59 -2.27
N SER A 83 0.07 -2.34 -3.22
CA SER A 83 -0.28 -2.13 -4.62
C SER A 83 -0.21 -3.43 -5.40
N LEU A 84 -1.22 -3.67 -6.23
CA LEU A 84 -1.30 -4.84 -7.09
C LEU A 84 -1.35 -4.43 -8.56
N SER A 85 -0.56 -5.12 -9.37
CA SER A 85 -0.76 -5.20 -10.81
C SER A 85 -1.95 -6.10 -11.09
N LEU A 86 -2.82 -5.68 -11.99
CA LEU A 86 -4.09 -6.34 -12.32
C LEU A 86 -4.18 -6.53 -13.82
N LYS A 87 -4.50 -7.76 -14.27
CA LYS A 87 -4.76 -8.08 -15.67
C LYS A 87 -6.26 -8.05 -15.92
N ILE A 88 -6.76 -6.92 -16.42
CA ILE A 88 -8.19 -6.70 -16.67
C ILE A 88 -8.40 -6.55 -18.16
N ASN A 89 -9.17 -7.47 -18.76
CA ASN A 89 -9.44 -7.50 -20.20
C ASN A 89 -8.15 -7.48 -21.05
N GLY A 90 -7.11 -8.19 -20.61
CA GLY A 90 -5.81 -8.25 -21.29
C GLY A 90 -4.90 -7.03 -21.09
N HIS A 91 -5.36 -5.99 -20.39
CA HIS A 91 -4.57 -4.80 -20.09
C HIS A 91 -4.08 -4.81 -18.64
N ILE A 92 -2.83 -4.41 -18.45
CA ILE A 92 -2.28 -4.16 -17.12
C ILE A 92 -2.89 -2.86 -16.58
N LYS A 93 -3.44 -2.96 -15.38
CA LYS A 93 -3.97 -1.87 -14.56
C LYS A 93 -3.43 -2.03 -13.14
N TYR A 94 -3.64 -1.03 -12.30
CA TYR A 94 -3.14 -1.03 -10.93
C TYR A 94 -4.23 -0.62 -9.97
N SER A 95 -4.26 -1.23 -8.79
CA SER A 95 -5.06 -0.78 -7.68
C SER A 95 -4.29 -0.97 -6.38
N THR A 96 -4.49 -0.06 -5.43
CA THR A 96 -3.76 -0.08 -4.16
C THR A 96 -4.74 -0.26 -3.02
N MET A 97 -4.55 -1.34 -2.25
CA MET A 97 -5.22 -1.55 -0.96
C MET A 97 -4.61 -0.58 0.04
N ALA A 98 -5.37 0.40 0.51
CA ALA A 98 -4.97 1.30 1.60
C ALA A 98 -6.00 1.22 2.72
N CYS A 99 -5.66 0.60 3.85
CA CYS A 99 -6.56 0.40 4.99
C CYS A 99 -5.80 0.43 6.32
N GLY A 100 -6.50 0.32 7.45
CA GLY A 100 -5.88 0.27 8.76
C GLY A 100 -5.32 -1.12 9.04
N VAL A 101 -4.12 -1.21 9.60
CA VAL A 101 -3.50 -2.49 10.02
C VAL A 101 -4.37 -3.26 11.02
N GLN A 102 -5.20 -2.55 11.78
CA GLN A 102 -6.10 -3.13 12.79
C GLN A 102 -7.52 -3.40 12.26
N ASP A 103 -7.83 -3.08 11.00
CA ASP A 103 -9.17 -3.27 10.47
C ASP A 103 -9.49 -4.76 10.29
N ASN A 104 -10.64 -5.19 10.79
CA ASN A 104 -11.17 -6.52 10.47
C ASN A 104 -11.97 -6.47 9.16
N LEU A 105 -11.25 -6.46 8.04
CA LEU A 105 -11.85 -6.33 6.70
C LEU A 105 -12.82 -7.47 6.35
N LYS A 106 -12.69 -8.64 6.99
CA LYS A 106 -13.52 -9.83 6.77
C LYS A 106 -14.70 -9.94 7.76
N LYS A 107 -14.82 -9.02 8.72
CA LYS A 107 -16.04 -8.90 9.53
C LYS A 107 -17.21 -8.74 8.57
N ASN A 108 -18.24 -9.55 8.73
CA ASN A 108 -19.39 -9.55 7.85
C ASN A 108 -20.67 -9.13 8.57
N VAL A 109 -21.58 -8.57 7.78
CA VAL A 109 -22.98 -8.31 8.14
C VAL A 109 -23.89 -8.89 7.06
N LYS A 110 -25.16 -9.12 7.39
CA LYS A 110 -26.10 -9.81 6.49
C LYS A 110 -26.95 -8.86 5.63
N THR A 111 -27.07 -7.60 6.05
CA THR A 111 -27.99 -6.63 5.43
C THR A 111 -27.29 -5.30 5.19
N LEU A 112 -27.78 -4.53 4.21
CA LEU A 112 -27.25 -3.20 3.90
C LEU A 112 -27.42 -2.21 5.06
N SER A 113 -28.47 -2.36 5.88
CA SER A 113 -28.70 -1.52 7.06
C SER A 113 -27.61 -1.63 8.12
N ASP A 114 -26.89 -2.75 8.11
CA ASP A 114 -25.87 -3.10 9.09
C ASP A 114 -24.46 -2.71 8.62
N VAL A 115 -24.30 -2.15 7.43
CA VAL A 115 -23.00 -1.70 6.88
C VAL A 115 -22.27 -0.71 7.80
N LYS A 116 -23.02 0.08 8.58
CA LYS A 116 -22.48 0.96 9.64
C LYS A 116 -21.70 0.23 10.74
N LEU A 117 -21.86 -1.09 10.89
CA LEU A 117 -21.15 -1.90 11.87
C LEU A 117 -19.79 -2.39 11.36
N LEU A 118 -19.53 -2.24 10.06
CA LEU A 118 -18.23 -2.46 9.45
C LEU A 118 -17.35 -1.24 9.68
N GLN A 119 -16.04 -1.46 9.70
CA GLN A 119 -15.06 -0.41 9.92
C GLN A 119 -14.06 -0.35 8.78
N PHE A 120 -13.59 0.86 8.53
CA PHE A 120 -12.49 1.15 7.64
C PHE A 120 -11.68 2.29 8.24
N PHE A 121 -10.41 2.02 8.51
CA PHE A 121 -9.50 2.89 9.22
C PHE A 121 -10.05 3.38 10.57
N GLY A 122 -10.66 2.47 11.33
CA GLY A 122 -11.29 2.78 12.63
C GLY A 122 -12.58 3.63 12.57
N VAL A 123 -13.03 4.01 11.37
CA VAL A 123 -14.28 4.76 11.15
C VAL A 123 -15.35 3.82 10.60
N SER A 124 -16.64 4.10 10.84
CA SER A 124 -17.72 3.29 10.26
C SER A 124 -17.66 3.32 8.73
N LEU A 125 -17.84 2.17 8.07
CA LEU A 125 -17.79 2.10 6.60
C LEU A 125 -18.85 3.01 5.98
N LEU A 126 -20.03 3.12 6.58
CA LEU A 126 -21.08 4.04 6.12
C LEU A 126 -20.58 5.49 6.04
N SER A 127 -19.92 5.99 7.10
CA SER A 127 -19.36 7.35 7.10
C SER A 127 -18.24 7.52 6.07
N CYS A 128 -17.45 6.47 5.81
CA CYS A 128 -16.44 6.51 4.77
C CYS A 128 -17.07 6.61 3.38
N LEU A 129 -18.15 5.87 3.12
CA LEU A 129 -18.88 5.91 1.85
C LEU A 129 -19.47 7.31 1.58
N ASP A 130 -19.99 7.99 2.62
CA ASP A 130 -20.46 9.38 2.52
C ASP A 130 -19.32 10.32 2.08
N VAL A 131 -18.14 10.20 2.70
CA VAL A 131 -16.93 10.96 2.34
C VAL A 131 -16.50 10.68 0.90
N TRP A 132 -16.67 9.44 0.45
CA TRP A 132 -16.29 8.99 -0.89
C TRP A 132 -17.36 9.21 -1.96
N ASN A 133 -18.52 9.77 -1.58
CA ASN A 133 -19.67 9.98 -2.44
C ASN A 133 -20.16 8.67 -3.10
N LEU A 134 -20.19 7.59 -2.32
CA LEU A 134 -20.66 6.26 -2.73
C LEU A 134 -21.97 5.91 -2.02
N GLU A 135 -22.90 5.32 -2.78
CA GLU A 135 -24.16 4.84 -2.22
C GLU A 135 -24.04 3.41 -1.69
N VAL A 136 -24.81 3.10 -0.65
CA VAL A 136 -24.90 1.73 -0.10
C VAL A 136 -25.91 0.94 -0.92
N THR A 137 -25.44 0.29 -1.98
CA THR A 137 -26.25 -0.61 -2.81
C THR A 137 -25.72 -2.04 -2.78
N GLU A 138 -26.43 -2.98 -3.38
CA GLU A 138 -25.91 -4.34 -3.51
C GLU A 138 -24.69 -4.42 -4.44
N GLU A 139 -24.61 -3.53 -5.43
CA GLU A 139 -23.50 -3.43 -6.41
C GLU A 139 -22.21 -2.91 -5.77
N LEU A 140 -22.31 -2.25 -4.62
CA LEU A 140 -21.13 -1.91 -3.82
C LEU A 140 -20.35 -3.17 -3.43
N PHE A 141 -21.00 -4.32 -3.29
CA PHE A 141 -20.35 -5.54 -2.83
C PHE A 141 -20.16 -6.53 -3.99
N SER A 142 -18.96 -7.11 -4.08
CA SER A 142 -18.63 -8.19 -5.01
C SER A 142 -19.03 -9.57 -4.45
N GLY A 143 -19.08 -10.55 -5.35
CA GLY A 143 -19.24 -11.95 -4.97
C GLY A 143 -20.59 -12.24 -4.30
N ASN A 144 -20.54 -12.91 -3.15
CA ASN A 144 -21.73 -13.35 -2.44
C ASN A 144 -22.37 -12.21 -1.63
N LYS A 145 -23.54 -11.75 -2.08
CA LYS A 145 -24.33 -10.67 -1.45
C LYS A 145 -24.98 -11.02 -0.11
N THR A 146 -24.86 -12.26 0.37
CA THR A 146 -25.38 -12.66 1.69
C THR A 146 -24.47 -12.26 2.85
N TYR A 147 -23.20 -11.92 2.57
CA TYR A 147 -22.22 -11.47 3.55
C TYR A 147 -21.51 -10.23 3.04
N LEU A 148 -21.78 -9.08 3.65
CA LEU A 148 -21.23 -7.80 3.26
C LEU A 148 -20.06 -7.45 4.19
N SER A 149 -18.93 -7.02 3.63
CA SER A 149 -17.68 -6.75 4.35
C SER A 149 -16.84 -5.70 3.62
N SER A 150 -15.86 -5.09 4.30
CA SER A 150 -14.90 -4.21 3.61
C SER A 150 -14.00 -4.97 2.62
N TRP A 151 -13.88 -6.30 2.79
CA TRP A 151 -13.14 -7.19 1.88
C TRP A 151 -13.79 -7.30 0.50
N ASN A 152 -15.12 -7.37 0.44
CA ASN A 152 -15.86 -7.43 -0.82
C ASN A 152 -16.49 -6.09 -1.23
N ALA A 153 -16.30 -5.01 -0.47
CA ALA A 153 -16.71 -3.67 -0.88
C ALA A 153 -15.83 -3.13 -2.02
N ARG A 154 -16.46 -2.66 -3.11
CA ARG A 154 -15.82 -2.05 -4.27
C ARG A 154 -15.49 -0.59 -4.00
N ILE A 155 -14.41 -0.38 -3.27
CA ILE A 155 -13.95 0.96 -2.86
C ILE A 155 -12.55 1.29 -3.37
N PHE A 156 -11.82 0.33 -3.94
CA PHE A 156 -10.43 0.55 -4.36
C PHE A 156 -10.36 0.99 -5.83
N PRO A 157 -9.78 2.17 -6.12
CA PRO A 157 -9.73 2.72 -7.46
C PRO A 157 -8.77 1.93 -8.37
N VAL A 158 -9.20 1.70 -9.61
CA VAL A 158 -8.37 1.14 -10.68
C VAL A 158 -7.76 2.29 -11.49
N CYS A 159 -6.44 2.28 -11.62
CA CYS A 159 -5.67 3.30 -12.31
C CYS A 159 -4.79 2.69 -13.41
N SER A 160 -4.30 3.55 -14.30
CA SER A 160 -3.43 3.14 -15.42
C SER A 160 -1.95 3.06 -15.05
N SER A 161 -1.54 3.64 -13.91
CA SER A 161 -0.18 3.54 -13.40
C SER A 161 -0.18 3.15 -11.92
N LEU A 162 0.93 2.53 -11.49
CA LEU A 162 1.16 2.15 -10.11
C LEU A 162 1.10 3.36 -9.17
N SER A 163 1.78 4.46 -9.53
CA SER A 163 1.80 5.69 -8.74
C SER A 163 0.42 6.33 -8.61
N ASP A 164 -0.35 6.40 -9.69
CA ASP A 164 -1.71 6.96 -9.62
C ASP A 164 -2.61 6.15 -8.69
N SER A 165 -2.47 4.82 -8.70
CA SER A 165 -3.24 3.96 -7.80
C SER A 165 -2.94 4.23 -6.33
N VAL A 166 -1.67 4.45 -5.97
CA VAL A 166 -1.29 4.76 -4.59
C VAL A 166 -1.82 6.13 -4.20
N ILE A 167 -1.66 7.14 -5.07
CA ILE A 167 -2.13 8.50 -4.79
C ILE A 167 -3.65 8.56 -4.63
N ALA A 168 -4.41 7.87 -5.48
CA ALA A 168 -5.86 7.79 -5.34
C ALA A 168 -6.27 7.12 -4.02
N SER A 169 -5.64 6.00 -3.66
CA SER A 169 -5.93 5.30 -2.40
C SER A 169 -5.50 6.08 -1.15
N LEU A 170 -4.40 6.85 -1.20
CA LEU A 170 -4.00 7.73 -0.11
C LEU A 170 -4.92 8.94 0.03
N LYS A 171 -5.40 9.52 -1.08
CA LYS A 171 -6.42 10.58 -1.03
C LYS A 171 -7.71 10.06 -0.40
N MET A 172 -8.16 8.86 -0.78
CA MET A 172 -9.30 8.18 -0.18
C MET A 172 -9.12 8.00 1.33
N LEU A 173 -7.95 7.53 1.78
CA LEU A 173 -7.64 7.34 3.20
C LEU A 173 -7.59 8.66 3.98
N ASN A 174 -6.86 9.64 3.46
CA ASN A 174 -6.70 10.95 4.09
C ASN A 174 -8.04 11.69 4.19
N ALA A 175 -8.91 11.55 3.18
CA ALA A 175 -10.26 12.10 3.18
C ALA A 175 -11.10 11.62 4.37
N VAL A 176 -10.99 10.35 4.75
CA VAL A 176 -11.67 9.81 5.94
C VAL A 176 -11.16 10.48 7.22
N GLN A 177 -9.84 10.69 7.33
CA GLN A 177 -9.23 11.28 8.51
C GLN A 177 -9.53 12.77 8.66
N SER A 178 -9.44 13.52 7.57
CA SER A 178 -9.71 14.96 7.53
C SER A 178 -11.21 15.28 7.46
N LYS A 179 -12.06 14.26 7.23
CA LYS A 179 -13.50 14.41 6.93
C LYS A 179 -13.76 15.32 5.72
N SER A 180 -12.84 15.32 4.76
CA SER A 180 -12.98 16.08 3.51
C SER A 180 -13.55 15.21 2.40
N VAL A 181 -14.45 15.73 1.58
CA VAL A 181 -15.05 14.99 0.46
C VAL A 181 -13.99 14.57 -0.57
N PHE A 182 -14.02 13.32 -1.02
CA PHE A 182 -13.20 12.80 -2.11
C PHE A 182 -14.00 11.79 -2.95
N SER A 183 -14.61 12.24 -4.05
CA SER A 183 -15.51 11.38 -4.83
C SER A 183 -14.77 10.26 -5.57
N LEU A 184 -15.22 9.02 -5.35
CA LEU A 184 -14.73 7.82 -6.04
C LEU A 184 -15.50 7.48 -7.32
N ASN A 185 -16.58 8.20 -7.65
CA ASN A 185 -17.45 7.91 -8.79
C ASN A 185 -16.78 8.03 -10.16
N ASN A 186 -15.65 8.75 -10.25
CA ASN A 186 -14.87 8.87 -11.48
C ASN A 186 -13.92 7.69 -11.71
N TYR A 187 -13.88 6.72 -10.81
CA TYR A 187 -13.03 5.55 -10.90
C TYR A 187 -13.85 4.30 -11.19
N LYS A 188 -13.26 3.39 -11.95
CA LYS A 188 -13.65 1.99 -11.84
C LYS A 188 -13.16 1.49 -10.47
N LEU A 189 -14.06 0.93 -9.68
CA LEU A 189 -13.75 0.42 -8.35
C LEU A 189 -13.74 -1.11 -8.34
N LEU A 190 -12.86 -1.68 -7.54
CA LEU A 190 -12.80 -3.11 -7.25
C LEU A 190 -12.81 -3.33 -5.74
N SER A 191 -13.23 -4.53 -5.35
CA SER A 191 -13.01 -5.04 -3.99
C SER A 191 -11.66 -5.74 -3.88
N ILE A 192 -11.22 -6.01 -2.64
CA ILE A 192 -10.00 -6.79 -2.42
C ILE A 192 -10.15 -8.20 -3.03
N GLU A 193 -11.32 -8.81 -2.86
CA GLU A 193 -11.64 -10.10 -3.48
C GLU A 193 -11.43 -10.07 -5.00
N GLU A 194 -11.97 -9.08 -5.70
CA GLU A 194 -11.82 -8.95 -7.14
C GLU A 194 -10.37 -8.64 -7.54
N MET A 195 -9.68 -7.77 -6.79
CA MET A 195 -8.27 -7.46 -7.04
C MET A 195 -7.39 -8.71 -6.97
N LEU A 196 -7.67 -9.65 -6.05
CA LEU A 196 -6.93 -10.90 -5.95
C LEU A 196 -7.23 -11.85 -7.12
N VAL A 197 -8.45 -11.83 -7.66
CA VAL A 197 -8.80 -12.61 -8.87
C VAL A 197 -8.06 -12.07 -10.10
N TYR A 198 -7.97 -10.76 -10.25
CA TYR A 198 -7.30 -10.12 -11.40
C TYR A 198 -5.78 -9.99 -11.25
N LYS A 199 -5.21 -10.41 -10.12
CA LYS A 199 -3.80 -10.18 -9.79
C LYS A 199 -2.86 -10.73 -10.88
N ASP A 200 -2.04 -9.85 -11.43
CA ASP A 200 -0.99 -10.21 -12.38
C ASP A 200 0.33 -10.43 -11.63
N VAL A 201 0.65 -11.71 -11.38
CA VAL A 201 1.86 -12.08 -10.62
C VAL A 201 3.13 -11.87 -11.46
N GLU A 202 3.07 -12.03 -12.78
CA GLU A 202 4.23 -11.90 -13.67
C GLU A 202 4.72 -10.44 -13.70
N ASP A 203 3.79 -9.49 -13.84
CA ASP A 203 4.12 -8.07 -13.80
C ASP A 203 4.67 -7.65 -12.43
N MET A 204 4.09 -8.17 -11.33
CA MET A 204 4.60 -7.91 -9.98
C MET A 204 6.01 -8.45 -9.74
N ILE A 205 6.35 -9.63 -10.28
CA ILE A 205 7.71 -10.19 -10.21
C ILE A 205 8.67 -9.33 -11.04
N THR A 206 8.27 -8.97 -12.26
CA THR A 206 9.05 -8.08 -13.14
C THR A 206 9.37 -6.75 -12.44
N TYR A 207 8.40 -6.16 -11.76
CA TYR A 207 8.61 -4.94 -10.98
C TYR A 207 9.62 -5.12 -9.84
N ARG A 208 9.58 -6.25 -9.12
CA ARG A 208 10.54 -6.58 -8.05
C ARG A 208 11.95 -6.78 -8.60
N GLU A 209 12.08 -7.44 -9.74
CA GLU A 209 13.36 -7.64 -10.44
C GLU A 209 13.96 -6.31 -10.89
N GLN A 210 13.14 -5.39 -11.42
CA GLN A 210 13.60 -4.05 -11.77
C GLN A 210 14.18 -3.31 -10.56
N ILE A 211 13.51 -3.37 -9.40
CA ILE A 211 14.04 -2.77 -8.16
C ILE A 211 15.37 -3.44 -7.76
N PHE A 212 15.44 -4.77 -7.84
CA PHE A 212 16.66 -5.50 -7.51
C PHE A 212 17.85 -5.07 -8.37
N LEU A 213 17.67 -5.02 -9.69
CA LEU A 213 18.71 -4.63 -10.64
C LEU A 213 19.17 -3.19 -10.42
N GLU A 214 18.23 -2.28 -10.13
CA GLU A 214 18.53 -0.88 -9.83
C GLU A 214 19.34 -0.73 -8.53
N ILE A 215 18.98 -1.46 -7.47
CA ILE A 215 19.77 -1.50 -6.23
C ILE A 215 21.17 -2.06 -6.48
N ALA A 216 21.28 -3.14 -7.26
CA ALA A 216 22.57 -3.76 -7.59
C ALA A 216 23.49 -2.81 -8.37
N LEU A 217 22.93 -2.04 -9.31
CA LEU A 217 23.67 -1.06 -10.10
C LEU A 217 24.19 0.10 -9.22
N ASN A 218 23.32 0.68 -8.38
CA ASN A 218 23.70 1.77 -7.47
C ASN A 218 24.82 1.36 -6.50
N ARG A 219 24.77 0.14 -5.95
CA ARG A 219 25.82 -0.40 -5.07
C ARG A 219 27.16 -0.59 -5.79
N LYS A 220 27.17 -0.93 -7.08
CA LYS A 220 28.42 -1.01 -7.85
C LYS A 220 29.03 0.36 -8.06
N GLN A 221 28.21 1.37 -8.36
CA GLN A 221 28.67 2.73 -8.59
C GLN A 221 29.27 3.36 -7.32
N SER A 222 28.62 3.19 -6.16
CA SER A 222 29.16 3.71 -4.89
C SER A 222 30.52 3.10 -4.51
N VAL A 223 30.76 1.83 -4.83
CA VAL A 223 32.08 1.18 -4.61
C VAL A 223 33.15 1.80 -5.50
N LEU A 224 32.85 2.06 -6.78
CA LEU A 224 33.80 2.72 -7.69
C LEU A 224 34.14 4.16 -7.28
N GLU A 225 33.18 4.93 -6.75
CA GLU A 225 33.41 6.31 -6.32
C GLU A 225 34.24 6.42 -5.02
N THR A 226 34.34 5.34 -4.25
CA THR A 226 35.14 5.26 -3.01
C THR A 226 36.51 4.59 -3.18
N SER A 227 36.87 4.18 -4.41
CA SER A 227 38.14 3.52 -4.77
C SER A 227 39.15 4.51 -5.36
#